data_AF-A0A4T0X6V2-F1
#
_entry.id   AF-A0A4T0X6V2-F1
#
_cell.length_a   1.000
_cell.length_b   1.000
_cell.length_c   1.000
_cell.angle_alpha   90.00
_cell.angle_beta   90.00
_cell.angle_gamma   90.00
#
_symmetry.space_group_name_H-M   'P 1'
#
loop_
_entity.id
_entity.type
_entity.pdbx_description
1 polymer ?
#
loop_
_entity_poly.entity_id
_entity_poly.type
_entity_poly.pdbx_seq_one_letter_code
_entity_poly.pdbx_strand_id
1 'polypeptide(L)'
;MSNFSQGVTNLQQNMHNIFGGLTKRRNVHNNNDDNKDDDDLQHDRADLMEDDDEWSDEEDDKKNKPKSRKPKVTAFTQQKLNAIHPILTAKVIIPILLVIAIIFIPIGAAMLHTSNNVEEFTIDYAKCIELANSNYWTEIPDEYYTKSFKNEVTIKPQWKLSTNNSEIWNDYPEERNICQIQFQIPNDLKNPIYLFYKLTKFHANHRQYVKSFSEDQLNGKRASVSTIKDTVGQNCGPLSIDENGKIIYPCGLIANSLFNDTYDSSLISVNNTINEDYSMSQNGISWSTNSNRFKMTSYNYTDIVPPPNWIKKFPNGYNETNIPDISKWEEFQNWMSPAVLSDFANLIMRNDNDILKSGIYQVNIGFHFPTTEYNGGKMIYLSTSSKIGGKNPFLGISWIIAGAICVALSIILGVGSLFKGRKSGDTSLLSWNKE
;
A
#
# COMPACT_ATOMS: atom_id res chain seq x y z
N MET A 1 12.41 6.45 -6.12
CA MET A 1 12.14 6.95 -4.75
C MET A 1 13.17 7.97 -4.24
N SER A 2 14.37 8.11 -4.85
CA SER A 2 15.39 9.12 -4.44
C SER A 2 15.00 10.57 -4.74
N ASN A 3 14.27 10.84 -5.83
CA ASN A 3 13.96 12.21 -6.26
C ASN A 3 12.83 12.90 -5.46
N PHE A 4 12.02 12.13 -4.72
CA PHE A 4 10.96 12.70 -3.87
C PHE A 4 11.54 13.22 -2.54
N SER A 5 12.60 12.57 -2.04
CA SER A 5 13.31 12.99 -0.82
C SER A 5 14.05 14.32 -1.02
N GLN A 6 14.61 14.57 -2.22
CA GLN A 6 15.27 15.84 -2.55
C GLN A 6 14.28 17.00 -2.75
N GLY A 7 13.03 16.72 -3.14
CA GLY A 7 11.98 17.73 -3.23
C GLY A 7 11.49 18.23 -1.87
N VAL A 8 11.45 17.35 -0.87
CA VAL A 8 11.00 17.68 0.49
C VAL A 8 12.06 18.47 1.27
N THR A 9 13.35 18.18 1.06
CA THR A 9 14.44 18.95 1.69
C THR A 9 14.55 20.38 1.17
N ASN A 10 14.32 20.59 -0.14
CA ASN A 10 14.27 21.93 -0.73
C ASN A 10 13.06 22.76 -0.25
N LEU A 11 11.95 22.11 0.09
CA LEU A 11 10.77 22.77 0.68
C LEU A 11 11.01 23.19 2.14
N GLN A 12 11.73 22.40 2.94
CA GLN A 12 12.13 22.78 4.30
C GLN A 12 13.12 23.96 4.32
N GLN A 13 14.06 23.99 3.38
CA GLN A 13 15.06 25.06 3.28
C GLN A 13 14.42 26.39 2.82
N ASN A 14 13.42 26.33 1.93
CA ASN A 14 12.67 27.51 1.51
C ASN A 14 11.69 28.03 2.57
N MET A 15 11.11 27.17 3.41
CA MET A 15 10.30 27.61 4.55
C MET A 15 11.15 28.37 5.59
N HIS A 16 12.40 27.99 5.82
CA HIS A 16 13.28 28.69 6.75
C HIS A 16 13.61 30.14 6.31
N ASN A 17 13.61 30.41 5.00
CA ASN A 17 13.81 31.76 4.45
C ASN A 17 12.54 32.62 4.46
N ILE A 18 11.34 32.01 4.45
CA ILE A 18 10.06 32.73 4.53
C ILE A 18 9.78 33.22 5.96
N PHE A 19 10.23 32.49 6.99
CA PHE A 19 10.03 32.85 8.40
C PHE A 19 11.11 33.78 8.99
N GLY A 20 12.12 34.18 8.22
CA GLY A 20 13.21 35.06 8.66
C GLY A 20 12.84 36.55 8.82
N GLY A 21 11.60 36.93 8.52
CA GLY A 21 11.15 38.34 8.47
C GLY A 21 10.49 38.89 9.74
N LEU A 22 10.68 38.29 10.92
CA LEU A 22 10.12 38.82 12.17
C LEU A 22 11.12 39.77 12.85
N THR A 23 11.01 41.05 12.51
CA THR A 23 11.79 42.17 13.06
C THR A 23 11.72 42.26 14.59
N LYS A 24 12.89 42.25 15.22
CA LYS A 24 13.14 42.54 16.65
C LYS A 24 13.11 44.06 16.87
N ARG A 25 12.08 44.62 17.51
CA ARG A 25 12.13 45.99 18.05
C ARG A 25 12.84 45.96 19.41
N ARG A 26 14.06 46.49 19.46
CA ARG A 26 14.77 46.85 20.71
C ARG A 26 14.36 48.28 21.09
N ASN A 27 13.82 48.47 22.30
CA ASN A 27 13.72 49.80 22.90
C ASN A 27 15.13 50.23 23.33
N VAL A 28 15.60 51.36 22.81
CA VAL A 28 16.79 52.05 23.29
C VAL A 28 16.36 52.91 24.48
N HIS A 29 16.92 52.62 25.65
CA HIS A 29 16.96 53.58 26.75
C HIS A 29 18.42 53.95 26.94
N ASN A 30 18.73 55.21 26.65
CA ASN A 30 20.01 55.82 26.95
C ASN A 30 20.18 55.89 28.47
N ASN A 31 21.34 55.48 28.97
CA ASN A 31 22.05 56.15 30.06
C ASN A 31 23.55 55.87 29.91
N ASN A 32 24.32 56.95 29.96
CA ASN A 32 25.78 56.96 29.99
C ASN A 32 26.29 56.43 31.34
N ASP A 33 27.41 55.72 31.34
CA ASP A 33 28.68 56.14 31.98
C ASP A 33 29.72 54.99 31.97
N ASP A 34 30.81 55.27 31.26
CA ASP A 34 32.23 55.02 31.52
C ASP A 34 32.85 53.66 31.96
N ASN A 35 33.80 53.25 31.09
CA ASN A 35 35.17 52.74 31.32
C ASN A 35 35.49 51.24 31.51
N LYS A 36 36.27 50.73 30.51
CA LYS A 36 37.57 49.98 30.58
C LYS A 36 37.57 48.54 31.16
N ASP A 37 38.29 47.52 30.66
CA ASP A 37 39.31 47.30 29.62
C ASP A 37 39.30 45.78 29.24
N ASP A 38 39.70 45.48 28.00
CA ASP A 38 40.52 44.40 27.43
C ASP A 38 40.40 42.87 27.76
N ASP A 39 40.45 42.14 26.63
CA ASP A 39 41.20 40.92 26.27
C ASP A 39 40.68 39.46 26.45
N ASP A 40 40.63 38.84 25.27
CA ASP A 40 41.07 37.50 24.82
C ASP A 40 40.31 36.17 25.11
N LEU A 41 39.78 35.64 23.99
CA LEU A 41 40.08 34.34 23.36
C LEU A 41 40.04 33.03 24.18
N GLN A 42 39.06 32.19 23.78
CA GLN A 42 39.27 30.86 23.18
C GLN A 42 38.96 29.59 24.03
N HIS A 43 38.14 28.71 23.41
CA HIS A 43 38.00 27.25 23.61
C HIS A 43 37.51 26.77 25.03
N ASP A 44 36.59 25.82 25.23
CA ASP A 44 36.36 24.57 24.51
C ASP A 44 34.96 23.98 24.68
N ARG A 45 34.60 23.19 23.67
CA ARG A 45 33.55 22.17 23.66
C ARG A 45 34.15 20.87 24.25
N ALA A 46 33.58 20.35 25.32
CA ALA A 46 33.35 18.92 25.58
C ALA A 46 33.01 18.78 27.06
N ASP A 47 31.84 18.23 27.38
CA ASP A 47 31.66 17.49 28.63
C ASP A 47 30.92 16.21 28.26
N LEU A 48 31.73 15.16 28.13
CA LEU A 48 31.34 13.76 28.07
C LEU A 48 30.80 13.34 29.44
N MET A 49 29.80 12.45 29.41
CA MET A 49 29.35 11.69 30.56
C MET A 49 30.41 10.63 30.85
N GLU A 50 31.08 10.72 32.00
CA GLU A 50 31.80 9.61 32.62
C GLU A 50 31.22 9.40 34.02
N ASP A 51 30.55 8.25 34.16
CA ASP A 51 30.23 7.62 35.43
C ASP A 51 31.49 6.88 35.88
N ASP A 52 32.03 7.19 37.05
CA ASP A 52 32.96 6.31 37.75
C ASP A 52 32.71 6.39 39.27
N ASP A 53 32.29 5.24 39.81
CA ASP A 53 32.21 4.92 41.22
C ASP A 53 33.60 4.49 41.72
N GLU A 54 34.27 5.29 42.56
CA GLU A 54 35.38 4.75 43.37
C GLU A 54 35.49 5.45 44.75
N TRP A 55 35.45 4.60 45.79
CA TRP A 55 35.59 4.93 47.21
C TRP A 55 37.08 4.90 47.57
N SER A 56 37.65 6.03 48.01
CA SER A 56 38.86 6.02 48.84
C SER A 56 38.86 7.21 49.79
N ASP A 57 38.90 6.90 51.08
CA ASP A 57 38.99 7.82 52.20
C ASP A 57 40.37 8.49 52.26
N GLU A 58 40.42 9.82 52.20
CA GLU A 58 41.48 10.61 52.84
C GLU A 58 40.95 12.03 53.09
N GLU A 59 40.81 12.35 54.38
CA GLU A 59 40.34 13.63 54.91
C GLU A 59 41.46 14.66 54.84
N ASP A 60 41.32 15.67 53.97
CA ASP A 60 42.06 16.94 54.11
C ASP A 60 41.17 18.14 53.68
N ASP A 61 40.77 18.91 54.70
CA ASP A 61 40.31 20.30 54.72
C ASP A 61 39.57 20.89 53.49
N LYS A 62 38.44 20.28 53.13
CA LYS A 62 37.39 21.02 52.40
C LYS A 62 36.63 21.91 53.38
N LYS A 63 36.97 23.21 53.41
CA LYS A 63 36.10 24.28 53.96
C LYS A 63 34.65 23.95 53.61
N ASN A 64 33.85 23.64 54.62
CA ASN A 64 32.44 23.27 54.51
C ASN A 64 31.69 24.32 53.66
N LYS A 65 31.55 24.08 52.36
CA LYS A 65 30.56 24.81 51.55
C LYS A 65 29.21 24.51 52.19
N PRO A 66 28.41 25.52 52.58
CA PRO A 66 27.14 25.26 53.23
C PRO A 66 26.31 24.34 52.34
N LYS A 67 25.77 23.25 52.91
CA LYS A 67 24.85 22.32 52.23
C LYS A 67 23.61 23.09 51.78
N SER A 68 23.69 23.68 50.59
CA SER A 68 22.63 24.48 50.02
C SER A 68 21.61 23.55 49.40
N ARG A 69 20.37 23.63 49.87
CA ARG A 69 19.21 22.97 49.23
C ARG A 69 18.74 23.71 47.98
N LYS A 70 19.46 24.75 47.53
CA LYS A 70 19.09 25.51 46.34
C LYS A 70 19.25 24.62 45.11
N PRO A 71 18.21 24.47 44.29
CA PRO A 71 18.32 23.74 43.03
C PRO A 71 19.41 24.34 42.14
N LYS A 72 20.07 23.50 41.35
CA LYS A 72 21.04 23.96 40.33
C LYS A 72 20.35 25.01 39.44
N VAL A 73 21.02 26.11 39.12
CA VAL A 73 20.46 27.17 38.27
C VAL A 73 20.97 26.94 36.84
N THR A 74 20.17 26.23 36.04
CA THR A 74 20.41 26.00 34.61
C THR A 74 19.16 26.41 33.81
N ALA A 75 19.30 26.68 32.51
CA ALA A 75 18.15 26.99 31.65
C ALA A 75 17.08 25.89 31.70
N PHE A 76 17.49 24.63 31.83
CA PHE A 76 16.59 23.48 32.00
C PHE A 76 15.88 23.49 33.35
N THR A 77 16.63 23.52 34.46
CA THR A 77 16.08 23.48 35.83
C THR A 77 15.22 24.69 36.19
N GLN A 78 15.44 25.82 35.50
CA GLN A 78 14.67 27.05 35.68
C GLN A 78 13.56 27.21 34.64
N GLN A 79 13.35 26.22 33.75
CA GLN A 79 12.37 26.27 32.66
C GLN A 79 12.53 27.50 31.75
N LYS A 80 13.76 27.98 31.57
CA LYS A 80 14.16 29.08 30.68
C LYS A 80 14.87 28.56 29.44
N LEU A 81 14.39 27.44 28.89
CA LEU A 81 14.88 26.92 27.62
C LEU A 81 14.51 27.89 26.49
N ASN A 82 15.33 27.94 25.44
CA ASN A 82 15.00 28.67 24.23
C ASN A 82 13.73 28.07 23.62
N ALA A 83 12.66 28.85 23.58
CA ALA A 83 11.37 28.44 23.04
C ALA A 83 10.82 29.49 22.06
N ILE A 84 10.10 29.02 21.05
CA ILE A 84 9.34 29.87 20.12
C ILE A 84 7.87 29.71 20.46
N HIS A 85 7.19 30.82 20.74
CA HIS A 85 5.76 30.85 21.01
C HIS A 85 5.04 31.50 19.82
N PRO A 86 4.56 30.71 18.84
CA PRO A 86 3.90 31.26 17.67
C PRO A 86 2.55 31.84 18.06
N ILE A 87 2.43 33.17 17.99
CA ILE A 87 1.16 33.86 18.20
C ILE A 87 0.40 33.87 16.87
N LEU A 88 -0.68 33.10 16.82
CA LEU A 88 -1.53 32.97 15.66
C LEU A 88 -2.33 34.26 15.42
N THR A 89 -1.80 35.14 14.58
CA THR A 89 -2.50 36.36 14.13
C THR A 89 -3.02 36.19 12.71
N ALA A 90 -4.09 36.91 12.35
CA ALA A 90 -4.66 36.86 10.99
C ALA A 90 -3.61 37.17 9.91
N LYS A 91 -2.66 38.08 10.20
CA LYS A 91 -1.55 38.43 9.29
C LYS A 91 -0.59 37.28 9.01
N VAL A 92 -0.53 36.28 9.89
CA VAL A 92 0.33 35.09 9.73
C VAL A 92 -0.47 33.92 9.14
N ILE A 93 -1.69 33.68 9.64
CA ILE A 93 -2.52 32.54 9.23
C ILE A 93 -2.99 32.65 7.78
N ILE A 94 -3.44 33.85 7.36
CA ILE A 94 -3.98 34.08 6.01
C ILE A 94 -2.94 33.72 4.92
N PRO A 95 -1.69 34.25 4.96
CA PRO A 95 -0.65 33.83 4.02
C PRO A 95 -0.34 32.34 4.07
N ILE A 96 -0.26 31.73 5.26
CA ILE A 96 0.00 30.29 5.40
C ILE A 96 -1.09 29.46 4.69
N LEU A 97 -2.36 29.78 4.91
CA LEU A 97 -3.47 29.09 4.26
C LEU A 97 -3.44 29.24 2.73
N LEU A 98 -3.09 30.43 2.23
CA LEU A 98 -2.95 30.66 0.79
C LEU A 98 -1.77 29.89 0.19
N VAL A 99 -0.62 29.84 0.88
CA VAL A 99 0.54 29.05 0.44
C VAL A 99 0.20 27.57 0.37
N ILE A 100 -0.49 27.03 1.39
CA ILE A 100 -0.95 25.63 1.39
C ILE A 100 -1.88 25.38 0.20
N ALA A 101 -2.83 26.27 -0.06
CA ALA A 101 -3.74 26.14 -1.20
C ALA A 101 -3.01 26.18 -2.56
N ILE A 102 -2.05 27.10 -2.72
CA ILE A 102 -1.23 27.24 -3.94
C ILE A 102 -0.41 25.97 -4.20
N ILE A 103 -0.02 25.22 -3.17
CA ILE A 103 0.70 23.95 -3.32
C ILE A 103 -0.29 22.80 -3.57
N PHE A 104 -1.37 22.73 -2.79
CA PHE A 104 -2.26 21.56 -2.79
C PHE A 104 -3.10 21.46 -4.07
N ILE A 105 -3.60 22.59 -4.60
CA ILE A 105 -4.48 22.58 -5.77
C ILE A 105 -3.73 22.10 -7.03
N PRO A 106 -2.54 22.62 -7.39
CA PRO A 106 -1.82 22.14 -8.57
C PRO A 106 -1.36 20.68 -8.44
N ILE A 107 -0.92 20.27 -7.25
CA ILE A 107 -0.55 18.87 -7.00
C ILE A 107 -1.78 17.97 -7.17
N GLY A 108 -2.90 18.31 -6.53
CA GLY A 108 -4.15 17.55 -6.66
C GLY A 108 -4.65 17.47 -8.10
N ALA A 109 -4.57 18.58 -8.86
CA ALA A 109 -4.92 18.61 -10.28
C ALA A 109 -4.00 17.72 -11.13
N ALA A 110 -2.69 17.76 -10.88
CA ALA A 110 -1.73 16.91 -11.58
C ALA A 110 -2.00 15.42 -11.30
N MET A 111 -2.25 15.05 -10.04
CA MET A 111 -2.58 13.68 -9.65
C MET A 111 -3.88 13.20 -10.28
N LEU A 112 -4.93 14.03 -10.25
CA LEU A 112 -6.21 13.72 -10.87
C LEU A 112 -6.07 13.51 -12.39
N HIS A 113 -5.29 14.37 -13.06
CA HIS A 113 -5.00 14.22 -14.48
C HIS A 113 -4.26 12.89 -14.76
N THR A 114 -3.24 12.54 -13.97
CA THR A 114 -2.54 11.26 -14.15
C THR A 114 -3.44 10.04 -13.91
N SER A 115 -4.36 10.12 -12.94
CA SER A 115 -5.33 9.06 -12.67
C SER A 115 -6.34 8.90 -13.82
N ASN A 116 -6.81 9.99 -14.42
CA ASN A 116 -7.80 9.94 -15.49
C ASN A 116 -7.21 9.45 -16.83
N ASN A 117 -5.89 9.48 -16.99
CA ASN A 117 -5.20 8.93 -18.15
C ASN A 117 -5.05 7.40 -18.11
N VAL A 118 -5.33 6.77 -16.96
CA VAL A 118 -5.34 5.32 -16.82
C VAL A 118 -6.57 4.75 -17.50
N GLU A 119 -6.34 3.71 -18.31
CA GLU A 119 -7.39 3.00 -19.03
C GLU A 119 -7.51 1.61 -18.44
N GLU A 120 -8.74 1.23 -18.09
CA GLU A 120 -9.03 0.01 -17.35
C GLU A 120 -10.35 -0.61 -17.79
N PHE A 121 -10.44 -1.93 -17.59
CA PHE A 121 -11.58 -2.74 -17.94
C PHE A 121 -11.73 -3.88 -16.95
N THR A 122 -12.95 -4.11 -16.47
CA THR A 122 -13.27 -5.18 -15.54
C THR A 122 -14.44 -5.99 -16.06
N ILE A 123 -14.35 -7.33 -16.06
CA ILE A 123 -15.49 -8.23 -16.32
C ILE A 123 -15.60 -9.20 -15.15
N ASP A 124 -16.77 -9.23 -14.51
CA ASP A 124 -17.19 -10.25 -13.56
C ASP A 124 -17.69 -11.49 -14.29
N TYR A 125 -16.98 -12.59 -14.10
CA TYR A 125 -17.28 -13.87 -14.74
C TYR A 125 -17.75 -14.92 -13.71
N ALA A 126 -18.06 -14.52 -12.49
CA ALA A 126 -18.49 -15.44 -11.43
C ALA A 126 -19.71 -16.29 -11.82
N LYS A 127 -20.64 -15.71 -12.59
CA LYS A 127 -21.87 -16.37 -13.07
C LYS A 127 -21.77 -16.94 -14.49
N CYS A 128 -20.55 -17.06 -15.04
CA CYS A 128 -20.38 -17.54 -16.41
C CYS A 128 -20.96 -18.94 -16.61
N ILE A 129 -20.82 -19.85 -15.63
CA ILE A 129 -21.39 -21.20 -15.72
C ILE A 129 -22.93 -21.18 -15.74
N GLU A 130 -23.56 -20.26 -15.00
CA GLU A 130 -25.02 -20.19 -14.88
C GLU A 130 -25.69 -19.48 -16.07
N LEU A 131 -25.03 -18.47 -16.63
CA LEU A 131 -25.63 -17.55 -17.60
C LEU A 131 -25.10 -17.72 -19.04
N ALA A 132 -23.88 -18.22 -19.23
CA ALA A 132 -23.30 -18.34 -20.57
C ALA A 132 -23.81 -19.59 -21.29
N ASN A 133 -24.00 -19.46 -22.61
CA ASN A 133 -24.38 -20.59 -23.45
C ASN A 133 -23.15 -21.40 -23.90
N SER A 134 -23.30 -22.72 -24.09
CA SER A 134 -22.21 -23.58 -24.57
C SER A 134 -22.05 -23.61 -26.09
N ASN A 135 -23.09 -23.30 -26.85
CA ASN A 135 -23.11 -23.42 -28.31
C ASN A 135 -22.70 -22.11 -29.01
N TYR A 136 -23.19 -20.97 -28.52
CA TYR A 136 -22.99 -19.66 -29.15
C TYR A 136 -22.58 -18.57 -28.15
N TRP A 137 -22.01 -17.49 -28.67
CA TRP A 137 -21.61 -16.32 -27.88
C TRP A 137 -22.83 -15.55 -27.38
N THR A 138 -22.84 -15.23 -26.10
CA THR A 138 -23.91 -14.45 -25.45
C THR A 138 -23.34 -13.16 -24.91
N GLU A 139 -24.08 -12.06 -25.02
CA GLU A 139 -23.65 -10.77 -24.47
C GLU A 139 -23.63 -10.80 -22.95
N ILE A 140 -22.59 -10.22 -22.37
CA ILE A 140 -22.47 -10.06 -20.92
C ILE A 140 -23.37 -8.89 -20.51
N PRO A 141 -24.27 -9.07 -19.53
CA PRO A 141 -25.11 -7.98 -19.02
C PRO A 141 -24.29 -6.80 -18.50
N ASP A 142 -24.81 -5.58 -18.67
CA ASP A 142 -24.11 -4.32 -18.33
C ASP A 142 -23.75 -4.18 -16.84
N GLU A 143 -24.33 -4.99 -15.96
CA GLU A 143 -24.00 -5.05 -14.53
C GLU A 143 -22.69 -5.79 -14.20
N TYR A 144 -22.22 -6.66 -15.11
CA TYR A 144 -21.04 -7.51 -14.88
C TYR A 144 -19.77 -6.95 -15.50
N TYR A 145 -19.78 -5.75 -16.09
CA TYR A 145 -18.54 -5.16 -16.58
C TYR A 145 -18.49 -3.66 -16.38
N THR A 146 -17.29 -3.15 -16.18
CA THR A 146 -17.01 -1.71 -16.11
C THR A 146 -15.88 -1.39 -17.08
N LYS A 147 -16.01 -0.25 -17.75
CA LYS A 147 -15.04 0.21 -18.75
C LYS A 147 -14.65 1.65 -18.49
N SER A 148 -13.38 1.94 -18.65
CA SER A 148 -12.82 3.28 -18.62
C SER A 148 -11.74 3.37 -19.70
N PHE A 149 -12.16 3.69 -20.92
CA PHE A 149 -11.29 3.95 -22.05
C PHE A 149 -11.42 5.39 -22.51
N LYS A 150 -10.46 5.88 -23.29
CA LYS A 150 -10.57 7.20 -23.93
C LYS A 150 -11.61 7.20 -25.04
N ASN A 151 -11.68 6.10 -25.80
CA ASN A 151 -12.66 5.91 -26.87
C ASN A 151 -13.85 5.07 -26.41
N GLU A 152 -15.01 5.30 -27.02
CA GLU A 152 -16.20 4.50 -26.75
C GLU A 152 -16.06 3.09 -27.33
N VAL A 153 -16.44 2.10 -26.54
CA VAL A 153 -16.53 0.70 -26.97
C VAL A 153 -17.80 0.50 -27.79
N THR A 154 -17.65 0.02 -29.02
CA THR A 154 -18.75 -0.24 -29.96
C THR A 154 -19.39 -1.62 -29.75
N ILE A 155 -18.56 -2.62 -29.44
CA ILE A 155 -18.95 -4.03 -29.32
C ILE A 155 -19.01 -4.40 -27.83
N LYS A 156 -20.17 -4.82 -27.36
CA LYS A 156 -20.33 -5.31 -25.98
C LYS A 156 -19.53 -6.60 -25.77
N PRO A 157 -18.96 -6.81 -24.56
CA PRO A 157 -18.26 -8.04 -24.27
C PRO A 157 -19.23 -9.24 -24.31
N GLN A 158 -18.70 -10.39 -24.72
CA GLN A 158 -19.45 -11.62 -24.87
C GLN A 158 -18.75 -12.75 -24.13
N TRP A 159 -19.53 -13.73 -23.67
CA TRP A 159 -19.00 -14.94 -23.07
C TRP A 159 -19.60 -16.20 -23.71
N LYS A 160 -18.85 -17.29 -23.59
CA LYS A 160 -19.26 -18.63 -24.02
C LYS A 160 -18.69 -19.66 -23.05
N LEU A 161 -19.51 -20.63 -22.68
CA LEU A 161 -19.06 -21.77 -21.89
C LEU A 161 -18.43 -22.81 -22.81
N SER A 162 -17.21 -23.23 -22.51
CA SER A 162 -16.51 -24.32 -23.19
C SER A 162 -16.09 -25.36 -22.19
N THR A 163 -15.82 -26.58 -22.64
CA THR A 163 -15.34 -27.68 -21.79
C THR A 163 -13.99 -28.16 -22.27
N ASN A 164 -13.04 -28.30 -21.34
CA ASN A 164 -11.76 -28.95 -21.58
C ASN A 164 -11.90 -30.47 -21.42
N ASN A 165 -11.69 -31.22 -22.51
CA ASN A 165 -11.78 -32.68 -22.50
C ASN A 165 -10.46 -33.38 -22.10
N SER A 166 -9.57 -32.69 -21.38
CA SER A 166 -8.31 -33.27 -20.91
C SER A 166 -8.55 -34.41 -19.91
N GLU A 167 -7.78 -35.50 -20.05
CA GLU A 167 -7.89 -36.71 -19.21
C GLU A 167 -7.66 -36.45 -17.71
N ILE A 168 -6.97 -35.35 -17.37
CA ILE A 168 -6.66 -34.91 -15.99
C ILE A 168 -7.93 -34.73 -15.14
N TRP A 169 -9.04 -34.34 -15.76
CA TRP A 169 -10.29 -34.01 -15.08
C TRP A 169 -11.34 -35.12 -15.20
N ASN A 170 -10.94 -36.38 -15.37
CA ASN A 170 -11.86 -37.52 -15.40
C ASN A 170 -12.60 -37.73 -14.09
N ASP A 171 -11.92 -37.53 -12.96
CA ASP A 171 -12.51 -37.71 -11.63
C ASP A 171 -13.30 -36.47 -11.15
N TYR A 172 -13.10 -35.31 -11.80
CA TYR A 172 -13.71 -34.01 -11.43
C TYR A 172 -14.26 -33.29 -12.67
N PRO A 173 -15.44 -33.69 -13.19
CA PRO A 173 -15.99 -33.14 -14.42
C PRO A 173 -16.31 -31.64 -14.34
N GLU A 174 -16.60 -31.10 -13.15
CA GLU A 174 -16.86 -29.68 -12.92
C GLU A 174 -15.64 -28.78 -13.20
N GLU A 175 -14.43 -29.32 -13.06
CA GLU A 175 -13.16 -28.62 -13.31
C GLU A 175 -12.85 -28.46 -14.81
N ARG A 176 -13.65 -29.09 -15.68
CA ARG A 176 -13.51 -28.97 -17.13
C ARG A 176 -14.07 -27.66 -17.67
N ASN A 177 -14.81 -26.91 -16.86
CA ASN A 177 -15.48 -25.70 -17.32
C ASN A 177 -14.47 -24.60 -17.63
N ILE A 178 -14.52 -24.11 -18.86
CA ILE A 178 -13.77 -22.94 -19.34
C ILE A 178 -14.77 -21.84 -19.66
N CYS A 179 -14.60 -20.68 -19.04
CA CYS A 179 -15.30 -19.47 -19.44
C CYS A 179 -14.46 -18.74 -20.50
N GLN A 180 -14.95 -18.69 -21.74
CA GLN A 180 -14.33 -17.91 -22.80
C GLN A 180 -14.98 -16.53 -22.83
N ILE A 181 -14.17 -15.48 -22.84
CA ILE A 181 -14.67 -14.09 -22.81
C ILE A 181 -14.03 -13.32 -23.95
N GLN A 182 -14.86 -12.68 -24.77
CA GLN A 182 -14.45 -11.78 -25.85
C GLN A 182 -14.79 -10.33 -25.50
N PHE A 183 -13.84 -9.43 -25.73
CA PHE A 183 -14.01 -8.00 -25.46
C PHE A 183 -13.23 -7.15 -26.46
N GLN A 184 -13.71 -5.92 -26.68
CA GLN A 184 -13.09 -4.96 -27.58
C GLN A 184 -12.19 -3.99 -26.80
N ILE A 185 -10.98 -3.78 -27.31
CA ILE A 185 -10.09 -2.67 -26.94
C ILE A 185 -10.28 -1.55 -27.97
N PRO A 186 -10.85 -0.39 -27.60
CA PRO A 186 -11.30 0.63 -28.56
C PRO A 186 -10.17 1.57 -29.06
N ASN A 187 -9.00 1.53 -28.43
CA ASN A 187 -7.81 2.28 -28.83
C ASN A 187 -6.55 1.60 -28.32
N ASP A 188 -5.41 1.91 -28.93
CA ASP A 188 -4.11 1.37 -28.52
C ASP A 188 -3.78 1.75 -27.07
N LEU A 189 -3.49 0.76 -26.25
CA LEU A 189 -3.09 0.92 -24.85
C LEU A 189 -1.58 0.84 -24.74
N LYS A 190 -0.99 1.89 -24.16
CA LYS A 190 0.45 1.98 -23.95
C LYS A 190 0.89 1.03 -22.82
N ASN A 191 2.05 0.42 -23.01
CA ASN A 191 2.73 -0.37 -22.00
C ASN A 191 3.08 0.49 -20.75
N PRO A 192 3.20 -0.12 -19.56
CA PRO A 192 2.94 -1.54 -19.25
C PRO A 192 1.44 -1.86 -19.08
N ILE A 193 1.06 -3.07 -19.49
CA ILE A 193 -0.30 -3.64 -19.34
C ILE A 193 -0.28 -4.70 -18.26
N TYR A 194 -1.25 -4.65 -17.35
CA TYR A 194 -1.41 -5.60 -16.26
C TYR A 194 -2.78 -6.28 -16.34
N LEU A 195 -2.80 -7.59 -16.12
CA LEU A 195 -4.02 -8.36 -15.92
C LEU A 195 -4.03 -8.92 -14.50
N PHE A 196 -5.08 -8.56 -13.77
CA PHE A 196 -5.35 -9.02 -12.43
C PHE A 196 -6.60 -9.89 -12.41
N TYR A 197 -6.71 -10.78 -11.42
CA TYR A 197 -8.03 -11.19 -10.95
C TYR A 197 -8.41 -10.29 -9.78
N LYS A 198 -9.71 -10.01 -9.67
CA LYS A 198 -10.30 -9.29 -8.55
C LYS A 198 -11.33 -10.17 -7.88
N LEU A 199 -11.21 -10.32 -6.57
CA LEU A 199 -12.20 -11.00 -5.73
C LEU A 199 -12.99 -9.96 -4.96
N THR A 200 -14.28 -10.21 -4.75
CA THR A 200 -15.13 -9.38 -3.88
C THR A 200 -15.71 -10.22 -2.75
N LYS A 201 -15.91 -9.58 -1.60
CA LYS A 201 -16.41 -10.21 -0.35
C LYS A 201 -15.55 -11.39 0.13
N PHE A 202 -14.29 -11.45 -0.25
CA PHE A 202 -13.34 -12.44 0.26
C PHE A 202 -12.53 -11.84 1.41
N HIS A 203 -12.83 -12.25 2.65
CA HIS A 203 -12.26 -11.64 3.85
C HIS A 203 -10.85 -12.16 4.20
N ALA A 204 -9.88 -11.89 3.33
CA ALA A 204 -8.46 -12.20 3.55
C ALA A 204 -7.86 -11.49 4.78
N ASN A 205 -8.52 -10.44 5.28
CA ASN A 205 -8.11 -9.67 6.45
C ASN A 205 -8.62 -10.23 7.79
N HIS A 206 -9.32 -11.37 7.79
CA HIS A 206 -9.82 -11.97 9.03
C HIS A 206 -8.67 -12.33 9.99
N ARG A 207 -8.82 -12.00 11.28
CA ARG A 207 -7.73 -12.11 12.29
C ARG A 207 -7.05 -13.47 12.33
N GLN A 208 -7.83 -14.55 12.24
CA GLN A 208 -7.31 -15.92 12.24
C GLN A 208 -6.67 -16.28 10.89
N TYR A 209 -7.22 -15.78 9.79
CA TYR A 209 -6.76 -16.07 8.44
C TYR A 209 -5.37 -15.49 8.19
N VAL A 210 -5.17 -14.19 8.48
CA VAL A 210 -3.89 -13.47 8.25
C VAL A 210 -2.71 -14.10 9.00
N LYS A 211 -2.97 -14.80 10.11
CA LYS A 211 -1.94 -15.45 10.93
C LYS A 211 -1.73 -16.92 10.59
N SER A 212 -2.53 -17.47 9.68
CA SER A 212 -2.59 -18.91 9.41
C SER A 212 -1.61 -19.34 8.31
N PHE A 213 -0.33 -19.34 8.66
CA PHE A 213 0.77 -19.85 7.86
C PHE A 213 1.99 -20.15 8.77
N SER A 214 2.99 -20.86 8.25
CA SER A 214 4.26 -21.10 8.95
C SER A 214 5.42 -20.40 8.23
N GLU A 215 6.04 -19.43 8.90
CA GLU A 215 7.18 -18.69 8.34
C GLU A 215 8.41 -19.59 8.12
N ASP A 216 8.61 -20.61 8.95
CA ASP A 216 9.69 -21.58 8.75
C ASP A 216 9.49 -22.44 7.48
N GLN A 217 8.24 -22.85 7.20
CA GLN A 217 7.93 -23.56 5.95
C GLN A 217 8.16 -22.66 4.73
N LEU A 218 7.75 -21.39 4.79
CA LEU A 218 7.98 -20.44 3.68
C LEU A 218 9.48 -20.23 3.42
N ASN A 219 10.28 -20.15 4.49
CA ASN A 219 11.74 -20.07 4.43
C ASN A 219 12.42 -21.41 4.07
N GLY A 220 11.66 -22.42 3.65
CA GLY A 220 12.16 -23.70 3.15
C GLY A 220 12.68 -24.66 4.23
N LYS A 221 12.49 -24.35 5.52
CA LYS A 221 12.97 -25.18 6.62
C LYS A 221 12.04 -26.37 6.88
N ARG A 222 12.63 -27.47 7.35
CA ARG A 222 11.89 -28.64 7.84
C ARG A 222 11.41 -28.41 9.28
N ALA A 223 10.31 -27.67 9.43
CA ALA A 223 9.70 -27.38 10.74
C ALA A 223 9.02 -28.62 11.35
N SER A 224 9.07 -28.76 12.67
CA SER A 224 8.34 -29.83 13.38
C SER A 224 6.85 -29.49 13.52
N VAL A 225 6.05 -30.49 13.86
CA VAL A 225 4.60 -30.32 14.11
C VAL A 225 4.35 -29.27 15.21
N SER A 226 5.11 -29.32 16.31
CA SER A 226 4.96 -28.36 17.41
C SER A 226 5.28 -26.93 16.99
N THR A 227 6.32 -26.73 16.18
CA THR A 227 6.65 -25.41 15.64
C THR A 227 5.53 -24.91 14.71
N ILE A 228 4.96 -25.76 13.87
CA ILE A 228 3.92 -25.33 12.92
C ILE A 228 2.60 -25.02 13.61
N LYS A 229 2.25 -25.78 14.65
CA LYS A 229 0.94 -25.73 15.31
C LYS A 229 0.91 -24.83 16.53
N ASP A 230 1.93 -24.90 17.39
CA ASP A 230 1.90 -24.36 18.75
C ASP A 230 2.68 -23.05 18.91
N THR A 231 3.34 -22.57 17.84
CA THR A 231 4.02 -21.27 17.85
C THR A 231 3.08 -20.15 18.22
N VAL A 232 3.48 -19.32 19.17
CA VAL A 232 2.70 -18.16 19.59
C VAL A 232 2.68 -17.13 18.46
N GLY A 233 1.48 -16.69 18.07
CA GLY A 233 1.32 -15.67 17.04
C GLY A 233 0.93 -16.26 15.68
N GLN A 234 1.90 -16.43 14.78
CA GLN A 234 1.69 -16.98 13.44
C GLN A 234 1.83 -18.50 13.49
N ASN A 235 0.75 -19.22 13.22
CA ASN A 235 0.74 -20.67 13.23
C ASN A 235 -0.37 -21.24 12.34
N CYS A 236 -0.22 -22.50 11.97
CA CYS A 236 -1.16 -23.22 11.13
C CYS A 236 -2.19 -24.01 11.95
N GLY A 237 -2.57 -23.54 13.15
CA GLY A 237 -3.41 -24.26 14.12
C GLY A 237 -4.46 -25.22 13.52
N PRO A 238 -5.43 -24.73 12.72
CA PRO A 238 -6.50 -25.58 12.16
C PRO A 238 -6.06 -26.50 11.00
N LEU A 239 -5.00 -26.13 10.27
CA LEU A 239 -4.53 -26.83 9.07
C LEU A 239 -3.01 -27.05 9.14
N SER A 240 -2.58 -27.71 10.21
CA SER A 240 -1.17 -28.03 10.47
C SER A 240 -0.84 -29.48 10.12
N ILE A 241 -1.76 -30.40 10.38
CA ILE A 241 -1.63 -31.83 10.15
C ILE A 241 -2.91 -32.39 9.50
N ASP A 242 -2.75 -33.47 8.74
CA ASP A 242 -3.82 -34.33 8.23
C ASP A 242 -4.35 -35.28 9.34
N GLU A 243 -5.49 -35.92 9.10
CA GLU A 243 -6.09 -37.00 9.88
C GLU A 243 -5.10 -38.13 10.19
N ASN A 244 -4.16 -38.42 9.26
CA ASN A 244 -3.11 -39.42 9.44
C ASN A 244 -1.89 -38.91 10.25
N GLY A 245 -1.93 -37.68 10.75
CA GLY A 245 -0.83 -37.06 11.49
C GLY A 245 0.35 -36.57 10.64
N LYS A 246 0.23 -36.59 9.31
CA LYS A 246 1.24 -36.03 8.39
C LYS A 246 1.18 -34.51 8.34
N ILE A 247 2.34 -33.88 8.09
CA ILE A 247 2.44 -32.41 8.05
C ILE A 247 1.81 -31.89 6.76
N ILE A 248 0.94 -30.88 6.86
CA ILE A 248 0.43 -30.19 5.67
C ILE A 248 1.49 -29.22 5.16
N TYR A 249 1.80 -29.27 3.86
CA TYR A 249 2.73 -28.34 3.21
C TYR A 249 2.14 -27.79 1.89
N PRO A 250 2.10 -26.46 1.71
CA PRO A 250 2.25 -25.41 2.72
C PRO A 250 1.05 -25.38 3.67
N CYS A 251 1.28 -25.22 4.97
CA CYS A 251 0.21 -25.25 5.97
C CYS A 251 -0.59 -23.94 6.07
N GLY A 252 -1.78 -24.03 6.67
CA GLY A 252 -2.58 -22.87 7.06
C GLY A 252 -3.68 -22.47 6.08
N LEU A 253 -4.60 -21.62 6.55
CA LEU A 253 -5.80 -21.21 5.81
C LEU A 253 -5.48 -20.41 4.55
N ILE A 254 -4.40 -19.61 4.57
CA ILE A 254 -4.02 -18.79 3.42
C ILE A 254 -3.64 -19.69 2.24
N ALA A 255 -2.70 -20.61 2.45
CA ALA A 255 -2.26 -21.54 1.41
C ALA A 255 -3.40 -22.46 0.95
N ASN A 256 -4.20 -22.98 1.88
CA ASN A 256 -5.31 -23.88 1.54
C ASN A 256 -6.34 -23.22 0.61
N SER A 257 -6.62 -21.93 0.79
CA SER A 257 -7.61 -21.20 -0.01
C SER A 257 -7.04 -20.50 -1.25
N LEU A 258 -5.87 -20.95 -1.73
CA LEU A 258 -5.23 -20.41 -2.93
C LEU A 258 -6.20 -20.31 -4.11
N PHE A 259 -6.29 -19.11 -4.69
CA PHE A 259 -7.02 -18.90 -5.94
C PHE A 259 -6.42 -19.73 -7.07
N ASN A 260 -7.25 -20.54 -7.73
CA ASN A 260 -6.81 -21.58 -8.65
C ASN A 260 -7.47 -21.53 -10.04
N ASP A 261 -8.22 -20.47 -10.39
CA ASP A 261 -8.63 -20.28 -11.79
C ASP A 261 -7.38 -20.14 -12.67
N THR A 262 -7.43 -20.70 -13.88
CA THR A 262 -6.30 -20.69 -14.82
C THR A 262 -6.56 -19.72 -15.96
N TYR A 263 -5.50 -19.12 -16.51
CA TYR A 263 -5.57 -18.15 -17.59
C TYR A 263 -4.59 -18.53 -18.69
N ASP A 264 -4.98 -18.32 -19.94
CA ASP A 264 -4.05 -18.41 -21.06
C ASP A 264 -2.99 -17.32 -20.97
N SER A 265 -1.74 -17.64 -21.31
CA SER A 265 -0.62 -16.70 -21.26
C SER A 265 -0.71 -15.57 -22.30
N SER A 266 -1.66 -15.63 -23.23
CA SER A 266 -1.83 -14.63 -24.29
C SER A 266 -3.30 -14.28 -24.46
N LEU A 267 -3.59 -13.02 -24.80
CA LEU A 267 -4.90 -12.59 -25.26
C LEU A 267 -5.01 -12.93 -26.76
N ILE A 268 -5.95 -13.82 -27.09
CA ILE A 268 -6.09 -14.36 -28.45
C ILE A 268 -6.79 -13.33 -29.32
N SER A 269 -6.22 -12.97 -30.47
CA SER A 269 -6.87 -12.06 -31.41
C SER A 269 -8.03 -12.75 -32.12
N VAL A 270 -9.20 -12.11 -32.14
CA VAL A 270 -10.38 -12.64 -32.80
C VAL A 270 -10.49 -12.09 -34.23
N ASN A 271 -10.91 -12.95 -35.17
CA ASN A 271 -11.18 -12.62 -36.57
C ASN A 271 -9.99 -12.03 -37.35
N ASN A 272 -8.74 -12.34 -36.97
CA ASN A 272 -7.54 -11.71 -37.55
C ASN A 272 -7.65 -10.17 -37.58
N THR A 273 -8.36 -9.57 -36.62
CA THR A 273 -8.38 -8.10 -36.47
C THR A 273 -6.95 -7.57 -36.30
N ILE A 274 -6.08 -8.40 -35.73
CA ILE A 274 -4.65 -8.20 -35.60
C ILE A 274 -3.96 -9.50 -36.03
N ASN A 275 -2.79 -9.41 -36.67
CA ASN A 275 -2.07 -10.58 -37.20
C ASN A 275 -1.44 -11.47 -36.11
N GLU A 276 -1.42 -11.04 -34.84
CA GLU A 276 -0.70 -11.70 -33.75
C GLU A 276 -1.46 -11.59 -32.42
N ASP A 277 -1.37 -12.64 -31.61
CA ASP A 277 -1.88 -12.68 -30.24
C ASP A 277 -1.03 -11.81 -29.31
N TYR A 278 -1.64 -11.28 -28.25
CA TYR A 278 -0.92 -10.45 -27.28
C TYR A 278 -0.38 -11.31 -26.13
N SER A 279 0.90 -11.64 -26.20
CA SER A 279 1.59 -12.44 -25.18
C SER A 279 1.83 -11.64 -23.90
N MET A 280 1.62 -12.28 -22.74
CA MET A 280 1.87 -11.71 -21.42
C MET A 280 2.73 -12.65 -20.59
N SER A 281 3.55 -12.09 -19.70
CA SER A 281 4.44 -12.82 -18.81
C SER A 281 3.78 -13.04 -17.45
N GLN A 282 3.82 -14.28 -16.95
CA GLN A 282 3.53 -14.63 -15.55
C GLN A 282 4.77 -14.49 -14.64
N ASN A 283 5.94 -14.21 -15.21
CA ASN A 283 7.15 -13.91 -14.45
C ASN A 283 7.23 -12.41 -14.14
N GLY A 284 7.83 -12.06 -13.00
CA GLY A 284 8.00 -10.67 -12.57
C GLY A 284 6.69 -10.01 -12.08
N ILE A 285 5.76 -10.82 -11.59
CA ILE A 285 4.48 -10.40 -11.00
C ILE A 285 4.55 -10.30 -9.47
N SER A 286 5.54 -10.91 -8.82
CA SER A 286 5.77 -10.81 -7.38
C SER A 286 6.89 -9.81 -7.04
N TRP A 287 6.97 -9.42 -5.76
CA TRP A 287 8.01 -8.50 -5.30
C TRP A 287 9.38 -9.18 -5.35
N SER A 288 10.40 -8.48 -5.86
CA SER A 288 11.78 -9.03 -5.94
C SER A 288 12.34 -9.45 -4.57
N THR A 289 11.91 -8.82 -3.49
CA THR A 289 12.27 -9.16 -2.11
C THR A 289 11.68 -10.49 -1.63
N ASN A 290 10.65 -11.03 -2.30
CA ASN A 290 10.05 -12.31 -1.94
C ASN A 290 11.05 -13.47 -2.07
N SER A 291 12.01 -13.34 -2.98
CA SER A 291 13.11 -14.32 -3.13
C SER A 291 13.91 -14.53 -1.83
N ASN A 292 13.91 -13.58 -0.89
CA ASN A 292 14.58 -13.72 0.41
C ASN A 292 13.76 -14.53 1.41
N ARG A 293 12.43 -14.55 1.26
CA ARG A 293 11.47 -15.15 2.20
C ARG A 293 10.95 -16.51 1.74
N PHE A 294 10.67 -16.66 0.45
CA PHE A 294 10.16 -17.90 -0.12
C PHE A 294 11.32 -18.73 -0.68
N LYS A 295 11.54 -19.91 -0.12
CA LYS A 295 12.63 -20.82 -0.49
C LYS A 295 12.09 -22.20 -0.83
N MET A 296 12.87 -22.95 -1.62
CA MET A 296 12.56 -24.35 -1.90
C MET A 296 12.56 -25.15 -0.58
N THR A 297 11.60 -26.05 -0.46
CA THR A 297 11.39 -26.82 0.76
C THR A 297 12.47 -27.87 1.00
N SER A 298 12.80 -28.10 2.27
CA SER A 298 13.70 -29.18 2.71
C SER A 298 12.96 -30.44 3.19
N TYR A 299 11.63 -30.49 3.08
CA TYR A 299 10.86 -31.70 3.40
C TYR A 299 11.06 -32.77 2.32
N ASN A 300 10.96 -34.03 2.75
CA ASN A 300 10.79 -35.15 1.83
C ASN A 300 9.30 -35.39 1.58
N TYR A 301 8.92 -35.82 0.37
CA TYR A 301 7.51 -36.04 -0.01
C TYR A 301 6.78 -37.04 0.90
N THR A 302 7.50 -37.96 1.53
CA THR A 302 6.94 -38.95 2.46
C THR A 302 6.35 -38.34 3.73
N ASP A 303 6.90 -37.21 4.17
CA ASP A 303 6.62 -36.59 5.47
C ASP A 303 5.48 -35.56 5.40
N ILE A 304 5.14 -35.13 4.18
CA ILE A 304 4.23 -34.03 3.92
C ILE A 304 3.05 -34.45 3.05
N VAL A 305 1.97 -33.70 3.16
CA VAL A 305 0.76 -33.85 2.33
C VAL A 305 0.29 -32.48 1.85
N PRO A 306 -0.39 -32.41 0.70
CA PRO A 306 -0.98 -31.16 0.22
C PRO A 306 -2.11 -30.68 1.16
N PRO A 307 -2.42 -29.37 1.14
CA PRO A 307 -3.62 -28.83 1.79
C PRO A 307 -4.91 -29.51 1.29
N PRO A 308 -5.95 -29.62 2.13
CA PRO A 308 -7.21 -30.29 1.77
C PRO A 308 -7.83 -29.81 0.45
N ASN A 309 -7.86 -28.49 0.20
CA ASN A 309 -8.46 -27.94 -1.01
C ASN A 309 -7.56 -28.11 -2.25
N TRP A 310 -6.33 -28.59 -2.10
CA TRP A 310 -5.42 -28.87 -3.21
C TRP A 310 -5.55 -30.30 -3.72
N ILE A 311 -6.47 -31.11 -3.16
CA ILE A 311 -6.66 -32.52 -3.52
C ILE A 311 -6.90 -32.71 -5.02
N LYS A 312 -7.61 -31.79 -5.68
CA LYS A 312 -7.86 -31.86 -7.13
C LYS A 312 -6.58 -31.68 -7.96
N LYS A 313 -5.62 -30.90 -7.46
CA LYS A 313 -4.30 -30.69 -8.09
C LYS A 313 -3.33 -31.84 -7.77
N PHE A 314 -3.46 -32.44 -6.59
CA PHE A 314 -2.59 -33.51 -6.09
C PHE A 314 -3.42 -34.70 -5.57
N PRO A 315 -4.14 -35.44 -6.45
CA PRO A 315 -5.09 -36.48 -6.03
C PRO A 315 -4.42 -37.63 -5.28
N ASN A 316 -3.17 -37.96 -5.66
CA ASN A 316 -2.37 -39.01 -5.03
C ASN A 316 -1.38 -38.45 -3.99
N GLY A 317 -1.54 -37.20 -3.56
CA GLY A 317 -0.59 -36.51 -2.68
C GLY A 317 0.72 -36.10 -3.37
N TYR A 318 1.74 -35.83 -2.55
CA TYR A 318 3.07 -35.46 -3.04
C TYR A 318 3.93 -36.69 -3.39
N ASN A 319 4.73 -36.54 -4.43
CA ASN A 319 5.74 -37.47 -4.92
C ASN A 319 7.07 -36.74 -5.17
N GLU A 320 8.08 -37.44 -5.65
CA GLU A 320 9.45 -36.90 -5.86
C GLU A 320 9.51 -35.70 -6.83
N THR A 321 8.53 -35.57 -7.73
CA THR A 321 8.57 -34.61 -8.85
C THR A 321 7.52 -33.49 -8.76
N ASN A 322 6.45 -33.68 -7.99
CA ASN A 322 5.29 -32.79 -8.00
C ASN A 322 5.23 -31.81 -6.82
N ILE A 323 6.18 -31.86 -5.88
CA ILE A 323 6.24 -30.89 -4.78
C ILE A 323 6.40 -29.49 -5.38
N PRO A 324 5.51 -28.53 -5.02
CA PRO A 324 5.57 -27.19 -5.59
C PRO A 324 6.80 -26.42 -5.06
N ASP A 325 7.56 -25.85 -6.00
CA ASP A 325 8.65 -24.91 -5.69
C ASP A 325 8.08 -23.50 -5.46
N ILE A 326 7.75 -23.20 -4.20
CA ILE A 326 7.22 -21.90 -3.78
C ILE A 326 8.21 -20.74 -3.99
N SER A 327 9.50 -21.01 -4.20
CA SER A 327 10.49 -19.97 -4.51
C SER A 327 10.29 -19.38 -5.89
N LYS A 328 9.79 -20.16 -6.85
CA LYS A 328 9.56 -19.74 -8.23
C LYS A 328 8.09 -19.46 -8.53
N TRP A 329 7.19 -19.94 -7.67
CA TRP A 329 5.76 -19.81 -7.86
C TRP A 329 5.27 -18.42 -7.43
N GLU A 330 5.37 -17.45 -8.34
CA GLU A 330 5.05 -16.05 -8.06
C GLU A 330 3.56 -15.81 -7.73
N GLU A 331 2.63 -16.55 -8.35
CA GLU A 331 1.20 -16.44 -8.02
C GLU A 331 0.92 -16.85 -6.58
N PHE A 332 1.58 -17.90 -6.09
CA PHE A 332 1.49 -18.32 -4.68
C PHE A 332 2.04 -17.24 -3.77
N GLN A 333 3.17 -16.61 -4.10
CA GLN A 333 3.76 -15.54 -3.30
C GLN A 333 2.85 -14.31 -3.21
N ASN A 334 2.18 -13.96 -4.31
CA ASN A 334 1.17 -12.90 -4.34
C ASN A 334 -0.02 -13.24 -3.43
N TRP A 335 -0.51 -14.48 -3.47
CA TRP A 335 -1.61 -14.93 -2.60
C TRP A 335 -1.24 -14.97 -1.11
N MET A 336 0.01 -15.34 -0.80
CA MET A 336 0.54 -15.37 0.56
C MET A 336 0.76 -13.97 1.16
N SER A 337 0.38 -12.92 0.44
CA SER A 337 0.29 -11.54 0.94
C SER A 337 -1.20 -11.15 1.05
N PRO A 338 -1.88 -11.45 2.17
CA PRO A 338 -3.31 -11.21 2.32
C PRO A 338 -3.66 -9.75 2.11
N ALA A 339 -4.77 -9.50 1.40
CA ALA A 339 -5.28 -8.17 1.20
C ALA A 339 -5.84 -7.55 2.48
N VAL A 340 -5.76 -6.22 2.58
CA VAL A 340 -6.26 -5.44 3.73
C VAL A 340 -7.80 -5.32 3.71
N LEU A 341 -8.40 -5.38 2.53
CA LEU A 341 -9.85 -5.23 2.31
C LEU A 341 -10.46 -6.54 1.79
N SER A 342 -11.79 -6.65 1.85
CA SER A 342 -12.53 -7.80 1.32
C SER A 342 -12.54 -7.86 -0.21
N ASP A 343 -12.34 -6.71 -0.83
CA ASP A 343 -12.35 -6.52 -2.27
C ASP A 343 -10.94 -6.12 -2.67
N PHE A 344 -10.28 -6.97 -3.43
CA PHE A 344 -8.88 -6.80 -3.79
C PHE A 344 -8.57 -7.44 -5.13
N ALA A 345 -7.46 -7.00 -5.72
CA ALA A 345 -6.96 -7.52 -6.97
C ALA A 345 -5.52 -8.00 -6.81
N ASN A 346 -5.21 -9.15 -7.37
CA ASN A 346 -3.88 -9.73 -7.40
C ASN A 346 -3.43 -9.91 -8.85
N LEU A 347 -2.15 -9.63 -9.09
CA LEU A 347 -1.58 -9.65 -10.43
C LEU A 347 -1.39 -11.10 -10.90
N ILE A 348 -1.86 -11.39 -12.12
CA ILE A 348 -1.68 -12.69 -12.79
C ILE A 348 -0.55 -12.61 -13.80
N MET A 349 -0.59 -11.59 -14.66
CA MET A 349 0.33 -11.45 -15.78
C MET A 349 0.51 -9.99 -16.15
N ARG A 350 1.65 -9.70 -16.78
CA ARG A 350 2.04 -8.35 -17.21
C ARG A 350 2.73 -8.39 -18.56
N ASN A 351 2.64 -7.31 -19.32
CA ASN A 351 3.50 -7.06 -20.47
C ASN A 351 4.04 -5.63 -20.37
N ASP A 352 5.37 -5.51 -20.30
CA ASP A 352 6.07 -4.25 -20.10
C ASP A 352 6.57 -3.61 -21.39
N ASN A 353 6.57 -4.35 -22.50
CA ASN A 353 7.28 -3.98 -23.72
C ASN A 353 6.31 -3.57 -24.83
N ASP A 354 5.22 -4.33 -25.02
CA ASP A 354 4.38 -4.23 -26.20
C ASP A 354 3.13 -3.39 -25.96
N ILE A 355 2.75 -2.62 -26.97
CA ILE A 355 1.50 -1.87 -27.02
C ILE A 355 0.37 -2.85 -27.33
N LEU A 356 -0.70 -2.83 -26.53
CA LEU A 356 -1.90 -3.61 -26.81
C LEU A 356 -2.76 -2.82 -27.82
N LYS A 357 -2.75 -3.26 -29.08
CA LYS A 357 -3.43 -2.57 -30.18
C LYS A 357 -4.95 -2.65 -30.05
N SER A 358 -5.66 -1.69 -30.65
CA SER A 358 -7.11 -1.75 -30.77
C SER A 358 -7.55 -2.98 -31.57
N GLY A 359 -8.49 -3.75 -31.03
CA GLY A 359 -8.94 -5.01 -31.61
C GLY A 359 -9.91 -5.75 -30.69
N ILE A 360 -10.34 -6.93 -31.14
CA ILE A 360 -11.16 -7.84 -30.33
C ILE A 360 -10.26 -8.95 -29.83
N TYR A 361 -10.26 -9.15 -28.52
CA TYR A 361 -9.45 -10.16 -27.86
C TYR A 361 -10.33 -11.15 -27.12
N GLN A 362 -9.81 -12.37 -26.99
CA GLN A 362 -10.39 -13.44 -26.21
C GLN A 362 -9.45 -13.85 -25.09
N VAL A 363 -10.02 -14.10 -23.92
CA VAL A 363 -9.36 -14.79 -22.80
C VAL A 363 -10.13 -16.06 -22.48
N ASN A 364 -9.42 -17.16 -22.31
CA ASN A 364 -10.01 -18.39 -21.79
C ASN A 364 -9.61 -18.52 -20.32
N ILE A 365 -10.61 -18.77 -19.46
CA ILE A 365 -10.44 -18.87 -18.02
C ILE A 365 -10.90 -20.26 -17.59
N GLY A 366 -10.00 -21.06 -17.02
CA GLY A 366 -10.37 -22.30 -16.36
C GLY A 366 -11.07 -22.01 -15.04
N PHE A 367 -12.30 -22.48 -14.89
CA PHE A 367 -13.18 -22.13 -13.78
C PHE A 367 -13.04 -23.17 -12.66
N HIS A 368 -12.17 -22.89 -11.69
CA HIS A 368 -11.78 -23.81 -10.63
C HIS A 368 -12.13 -23.28 -9.22
N PHE A 369 -12.16 -21.95 -9.04
CA PHE A 369 -12.37 -21.30 -7.75
C PHE A 369 -13.84 -20.92 -7.55
N PRO A 370 -14.59 -21.54 -6.62
CA PRO A 370 -15.99 -21.22 -6.39
C PRO A 370 -16.14 -19.93 -5.58
N THR A 371 -16.99 -19.01 -6.05
CA THR A 371 -17.33 -17.76 -5.31
C THR A 371 -18.81 -17.59 -5.00
N THR A 372 -19.67 -18.39 -5.63
CA THR A 372 -21.12 -18.34 -5.49
C THR A 372 -21.59 -18.73 -4.08
N GLU A 373 -20.88 -19.66 -3.43
CA GLU A 373 -21.20 -20.17 -2.08
C GLU A 373 -21.25 -19.07 -1.00
N TYR A 374 -20.40 -18.05 -1.13
CA TYR A 374 -20.34 -16.91 -0.20
C TYR A 374 -20.85 -15.60 -0.83
N ASN A 375 -21.59 -15.69 -1.94
CA ASN A 375 -22.12 -14.54 -2.68
C ASN A 375 -21.05 -13.52 -3.12
N GLY A 376 -19.82 -13.99 -3.36
CA GLY A 376 -18.71 -13.20 -3.87
C GLY A 376 -18.60 -13.21 -5.39
N GLY A 377 -17.92 -12.20 -5.92
CA GLY A 377 -17.59 -12.08 -7.34
C GLY A 377 -16.13 -12.43 -7.60
N LYS A 378 -15.85 -12.83 -8.84
CA LYS A 378 -14.50 -13.00 -9.39
C LYS A 378 -14.46 -12.40 -10.77
N MET A 379 -13.51 -11.49 -10.96
CA MET A 379 -13.47 -10.61 -12.13
C MET A 379 -12.08 -10.61 -12.74
N ILE A 380 -12.00 -10.53 -14.06
CA ILE A 380 -10.75 -10.11 -14.71
C ILE A 380 -10.68 -8.59 -14.67
N TYR A 381 -9.50 -8.06 -14.41
CA TYR A 381 -9.25 -6.63 -14.33
C TYR A 381 -7.99 -6.30 -15.14
N LEU A 382 -8.17 -5.71 -16.32
CA LEU A 382 -7.10 -5.25 -17.20
C LEU A 382 -6.89 -3.76 -16.97
N SER A 383 -5.65 -3.33 -16.73
CA SER A 383 -5.34 -1.91 -16.47
C SER A 383 -3.98 -1.53 -17.02
N THR A 384 -3.89 -0.32 -17.56
CA THR A 384 -2.60 0.37 -17.72
C THR A 384 -2.15 0.93 -16.36
N SER A 385 -0.89 1.33 -16.22
CA SER A 385 -0.42 2.03 -15.02
C SER A 385 -0.05 3.49 -15.28
N SER A 386 -0.25 4.30 -14.25
CA SER A 386 0.34 5.64 -14.14
C SER A 386 1.49 5.63 -13.15
N LYS A 387 2.22 6.75 -13.06
CA LYS A 387 3.28 6.94 -12.05
C LYS A 387 2.77 6.85 -10.59
N ILE A 388 1.46 6.98 -10.38
CA ILE A 388 0.82 6.97 -9.05
C ILE A 388 0.09 5.64 -8.82
N GLY A 389 0.09 4.73 -9.80
CA GLY A 389 -0.60 3.43 -9.75
C GLY A 389 -1.77 3.37 -10.73
N GLY A 390 -2.82 2.65 -10.36
CA GLY A 390 -4.06 2.52 -11.15
C GLY A 390 -4.95 3.75 -11.11
N LYS A 391 -6.15 3.64 -11.69
CA LYS A 391 -7.13 4.71 -11.68
C LYS A 391 -7.69 4.90 -10.28
N ASN A 392 -7.38 6.03 -9.65
CA ASN A 392 -7.95 6.41 -8.36
C ASN A 392 -8.05 7.95 -8.24
N PRO A 393 -9.23 8.53 -8.53
CA PRO A 393 -9.41 9.97 -8.49
C PRO A 393 -9.48 10.54 -7.05
N PHE A 394 -9.68 9.69 -6.04
CA PHE A 394 -9.90 10.12 -4.65
C PHE A 394 -8.78 11.01 -4.13
N LEU A 395 -7.52 10.62 -4.38
CA LEU A 395 -6.37 11.35 -3.84
C LEU A 395 -6.25 12.74 -4.47
N GLY A 396 -6.42 12.85 -5.80
CA GLY A 396 -6.43 14.15 -6.49
C GLY A 396 -7.58 15.05 -6.04
N ILE A 397 -8.79 14.50 -5.95
CA ILE A 397 -9.99 15.23 -5.48
C ILE A 397 -9.80 15.71 -4.04
N SER A 398 -9.28 14.87 -3.14
CA SER A 398 -9.08 15.22 -1.73
C SER A 398 -8.12 16.39 -1.55
N TRP A 399 -7.03 16.44 -2.32
CA TRP A 399 -6.06 17.53 -2.30
C TRP A 399 -6.66 18.85 -2.81
N ILE A 400 -7.46 18.78 -3.88
CA ILE A 400 -8.17 19.95 -4.41
C ILE A 400 -9.18 20.47 -3.39
N ILE A 401 -9.96 19.58 -2.75
CA ILE A 401 -10.95 19.96 -1.72
C ILE A 401 -10.24 20.60 -0.53
N ALA A 402 -9.16 20.00 -0.02
CA ALA A 402 -8.40 20.56 1.09
C ALA A 402 -7.85 21.96 0.75
N GLY A 403 -7.28 22.12 -0.45
CA GLY A 403 -6.83 23.43 -0.94
C GLY A 403 -7.96 24.45 -1.07
N ALA A 404 -9.13 24.05 -1.58
CA ALA A 404 -10.30 24.91 -1.69
C ALA A 404 -10.83 25.35 -0.31
N ILE A 405 -10.83 24.45 0.68
CA ILE A 405 -11.17 24.77 2.07
C ILE A 405 -10.18 25.80 2.63
N CYS A 406 -8.88 25.67 2.38
CA CYS A 406 -7.88 26.65 2.80
C CYS A 406 -8.13 28.04 2.19
N VAL A 407 -8.49 28.12 0.91
CA VAL A 407 -8.87 29.40 0.25
C VAL A 407 -10.12 29.98 0.90
N ALA A 408 -11.17 29.17 1.09
CA ALA A 408 -12.41 29.63 1.71
C ALA A 408 -12.18 30.17 3.12
N LEU A 409 -11.44 29.45 3.96
CA LEU A 409 -11.07 29.90 5.31
C LEU A 409 -10.22 31.17 5.28
N SER A 410 -9.30 31.30 4.34
CA SER A 410 -8.49 32.51 4.16
C SER A 410 -9.36 33.73 3.84
N ILE A 411 -10.34 33.58 2.94
CA ILE A 411 -11.31 34.64 2.60
C ILE A 411 -12.16 34.99 3.82
N ILE A 412 -12.71 34.01 4.53
CA ILE A 412 -13.54 34.22 5.73
C ILE A 412 -12.75 34.95 6.82
N LEU A 413 -11.53 34.52 7.11
CA LEU A 413 -10.66 35.18 8.09
C LEU A 413 -10.25 36.57 7.65
N GLY A 414 -9.97 36.77 6.36
CA GLY A 414 -9.67 38.08 5.77
C GLY A 414 -10.83 39.05 5.96
N VAL A 415 -12.03 38.68 5.51
CA VAL A 415 -13.27 39.45 5.68
C VAL A 415 -13.57 39.71 7.15
N GLY A 416 -13.50 38.68 8.01
CA GLY A 416 -13.71 38.83 9.45
C GLY A 416 -12.71 39.77 10.11
N SER A 417 -11.44 39.74 9.69
CA SER A 417 -10.41 40.64 10.19
C SER A 417 -10.60 42.09 9.73
N LEU A 418 -11.24 42.31 8.57
CA LEU A 418 -11.57 43.64 8.07
C LEU A 418 -12.78 44.24 8.79
N PHE A 419 -13.86 43.47 8.98
CA PHE A 419 -15.10 43.97 9.59
C PHE A 419 -15.09 43.96 11.13
N LYS A 420 -14.45 42.96 11.75
CA LYS A 420 -14.40 42.78 13.21
C LYS A 420 -12.95 42.70 13.72
N GLY A 421 -12.03 43.36 13.03
CA GLY A 421 -10.61 43.43 13.40
C GLY A 421 -10.44 44.00 14.80
N ARG A 422 -9.82 43.22 15.69
CA ARG A 422 -9.44 43.66 17.05
C ARG A 422 -7.98 44.05 17.08
N LYS A 423 -7.63 45.01 17.92
CA LYS A 423 -6.23 45.34 18.20
C LYS A 423 -5.58 44.16 18.91
N SER A 424 -4.41 43.73 18.43
CA SER A 424 -3.68 42.62 19.05
C SER A 424 -3.22 43.01 20.45
N GLY A 425 -3.50 42.16 21.44
CA GLY A 425 -3.12 42.42 22.84
C GLY A 425 -3.89 43.56 23.52
N ASP A 426 -5.12 43.83 23.10
CA ASP A 426 -5.97 44.85 23.72
C ASP A 426 -6.30 44.50 25.18
N THR A 427 -5.78 45.29 26.12
CA THR A 427 -5.96 45.07 27.56
C THR A 427 -7.40 45.32 28.01
N SER A 428 -8.20 46.10 27.27
CA SER A 428 -9.63 46.30 27.59
C SER A 428 -10.46 45.02 27.45
N LEU A 429 -9.95 44.03 26.72
CA LEU A 429 -10.62 42.76 26.51
C LEU A 429 -10.31 41.70 27.57
N LEU A 430 -9.38 41.98 28.49
CA LEU A 430 -9.02 41.10 29.60
C LEU A 430 -10.23 40.96 30.52
N SER A 431 -10.51 39.73 30.99
CA SER A 431 -11.74 39.41 31.71
C SER A 431 -11.94 40.29 32.94
N TRP A 432 -10.86 40.57 33.68
CA TRP A 432 -10.87 41.41 34.89
C TRP A 432 -10.94 42.91 34.63
N ASN A 433 -10.83 43.37 33.37
CA ASN A 433 -11.04 44.77 32.99
C ASN A 433 -12.46 45.03 32.46
N LYS A 434 -13.31 43.99 32.45
CA LYS A 434 -14.73 44.05 32.05
C LYS A 434 -15.68 43.89 33.23
N GLU A 435 -15.16 43.64 34.42
CA GLU A 435 -15.85 43.79 35.70
C GLU A 435 -15.78 45.26 36.13
#